data_AF-A0A399E3F3-F1
#
_entry.id   AF-A0A399E3F3-F1
#
_cell.length_a   1.000
_cell.length_b   1.000
_cell.length_c   1.000
_cell.angle_alpha   90.00
_cell.angle_beta   90.00
_cell.angle_gamma   90.00
#
_symmetry.space_group_name_H-M   'P 1'
#
loop_
_entity.id
_entity.type
_entity.pdbx_description
1 polymer ?
#
loop_
_entity_poly.entity_id
_entity_poly.type
_entity_poly.pdbx_seq_one_letter_code
_entity_poly.pdbx_strand_id
1 'polypeptide(L)'
;MSHDEVRWYEKRWLEDRRRWEEERRSLQKRLDEQAAEILELKRKVAECADERVEKLQRQVDTLQQQLKEEQAAHMQCAKALEQAKQQLAMLAQPPLGEGFFRYLGQNIGLWDQTLVEEARKLEGCGIEPWLRAIWEEREGALSRVFAGEITDWQRVRTGLVLEWALLAWLEGVRDG
;
A
#
# COMPACT_ATOMS: atom_id res chain seq x y z
N MET A 1 19.59 78.22 67.09
CA MET A 1 20.29 76.94 66.92
C MET A 1 21.76 77.17 67.23
N SER A 2 22.33 76.38 68.13
CA SER A 2 23.74 76.50 68.50
C SER A 2 24.62 75.94 67.38
N HIS A 3 25.82 76.49 67.18
CA HIS A 3 26.80 76.01 66.21
C HIS A 3 27.10 74.50 66.40
N ASP A 4 26.99 74.00 67.62
CA ASP A 4 27.24 72.59 67.96
C ASP A 4 26.13 71.64 67.47
N GLU A 5 24.88 72.11 67.40
CA GLU A 5 23.75 71.33 66.88
C GLU A 5 23.93 71.09 65.37
N VAL A 6 24.34 72.14 64.62
CA VAL A 6 24.57 72.06 63.18
C VAL A 6 25.71 71.07 62.86
N ARG A 7 26.82 71.13 63.60
CA ARG A 7 27.94 70.19 63.44
C ARG A 7 27.55 68.75 63.73
N TRP A 8 26.68 68.52 64.70
CA TRP A 8 26.17 67.18 65.00
C TRP A 8 25.31 66.62 63.86
N TYR A 9 24.41 67.43 63.29
CA TYR A 9 23.60 67.03 62.13
C TYR A 9 24.47 66.76 60.89
N GLU A 10 25.49 67.58 60.63
CA GLU A 10 26.44 67.37 59.52
C GLU A 10 27.18 66.04 59.66
N LYS A 11 27.67 65.72 60.86
CA LYS A 11 28.37 64.45 61.11
C LYS A 11 27.43 63.26 60.92
N ARG A 12 26.21 63.33 61.46
CA ARG A 12 25.21 62.27 61.32
C ARG A 12 24.78 62.06 59.87
N TRP A 13 24.60 63.14 59.11
CA TRP A 13 24.29 63.07 57.69
C TRP A 13 25.41 62.41 56.88
N LEU A 14 26.68 62.71 57.19
CA LEU A 14 27.81 62.06 56.55
C LEU A 14 27.89 60.56 56.87
N GLU A 15 27.59 60.17 58.09
CA GLU A 15 27.54 58.75 58.51
C GLU A 15 26.41 58.01 57.80
N ASP A 16 25.20 58.57 57.76
CA ASP A 16 24.07 57.99 57.06
C ASP A 16 24.33 57.90 55.55
N ARG A 17 24.89 58.95 54.94
CA ARG A 17 25.28 58.94 53.53
C ARG A 17 26.28 57.83 53.22
N ARG A 18 27.28 57.61 54.07
CA ARG A 18 28.25 56.51 53.90
C ARG A 18 27.56 55.14 53.96
N ARG A 19 26.67 54.93 54.94
CA ARG A 19 25.88 53.69 55.06
C ARG A 19 25.04 53.45 53.80
N TRP A 20 24.34 54.47 53.32
CA TRP A 20 23.55 54.38 52.09
C TRP A 20 24.41 54.06 50.86
N GLU A 21 25.59 54.69 50.72
CA GLU A 21 26.50 54.41 49.61
C GLU A 21 27.05 52.98 49.67
N GLU A 22 27.35 52.46 50.86
CA GLU A 22 27.80 51.08 51.07
C GLU A 22 26.69 50.07 50.77
N GLU A 23 25.48 50.30 51.28
CA GLU A 23 24.30 49.48 51.01
C GLU A 23 24.00 49.46 49.51
N ARG A 24 23.99 50.63 48.85
CA ARG A 24 23.81 50.73 47.40
C ARG A 24 24.88 49.94 46.63
N ARG A 25 26.16 50.03 47.02
CA ARG A 25 27.24 49.25 46.40
C ARG A 25 27.05 47.76 46.61
N SER A 26 26.64 47.33 47.81
CA SER A 26 26.41 45.92 48.10
C SER A 26 25.23 45.33 47.32
N LEU A 27 24.14 46.10 47.19
CA LEU A 27 22.98 45.72 46.37
C LEU A 27 23.34 45.69 44.89
N GLN A 28 24.12 46.66 44.40
CA GLN A 28 24.59 46.66 43.01
C GLN A 28 25.42 45.41 42.71
N LYS A 29 26.36 45.05 43.59
CA LYS A 29 27.16 43.82 43.44
C LYS A 29 26.30 42.57 43.38
N ARG A 30 25.31 42.45 44.27
CA ARG A 30 24.37 41.31 44.27
C ARG A 30 23.55 41.26 42.99
N LEU A 31 23.11 42.41 42.48
CA LEU A 31 22.38 42.48 41.20
C LEU A 31 23.27 42.04 40.04
N ASP A 32 24.53 42.48 40.01
CA ASP A 32 25.48 42.10 38.96
C ASP A 32 25.81 40.59 39.02
N GLU A 33 25.98 40.04 40.23
CA GLU A 33 26.17 38.60 40.47
C GLU A 33 24.96 37.78 40.00
N GLN A 34 23.75 38.20 40.38
CA GLN A 34 22.52 37.54 39.94
C GLN A 34 22.30 37.64 38.43
N ALA A 35 22.65 38.78 37.82
CA ALA A 35 22.57 38.96 36.37
C ALA A 35 23.53 38.00 35.64
N ALA A 36 24.76 37.84 36.14
CA ALA A 36 25.72 36.90 35.60
C ALA A 36 25.23 35.44 35.74
N GLU A 37 24.69 35.08 36.90
CA GLU A 37 24.14 33.73 37.14
C GLU A 37 22.95 33.44 36.21
N ILE A 38 22.05 34.40 36.01
CA ILE A 38 20.92 34.26 35.07
C ILE A 38 21.42 34.04 33.64
N LEU A 39 22.46 34.77 33.21
CA LEU A 39 23.03 34.59 31.88
C LEU A 39 23.68 33.21 31.72
N GLU A 40 24.42 32.73 32.71
CA GLU A 40 24.97 31.37 32.70
C GLU A 40 23.86 30.30 32.64
N LEU A 41 22.83 30.43 33.47
CA LEU A 41 21.72 29.48 33.50
C LEU A 41 20.97 29.47 32.17
N LYS A 42 20.73 30.64 31.56
CA LYS A 42 20.12 30.73 30.23
C LYS A 42 20.98 30.04 29.18
N ARG A 43 22.30 30.20 29.24
CA ARG A 43 23.23 29.52 28.32
C ARG A 43 23.18 28.01 28.48
N LYS A 44 23.25 27.50 29.73
CA LYS A 44 23.17 26.06 30.02
C LYS A 44 21.83 25.47 29.56
N VAL A 45 20.72 26.18 29.77
CA VAL A 45 19.40 25.76 29.31
C VAL A 45 19.34 25.70 27.78
N ALA A 46 19.92 26.68 27.08
CA ALA A 46 19.99 26.67 25.62
C ALA A 46 20.82 25.48 25.11
N GLU A 47 22.02 25.27 25.66
CA GLU A 47 22.89 24.14 25.31
C GLU A 47 22.19 22.79 25.52
N CYS A 48 21.54 22.59 26.68
CA CYS A 48 20.76 21.37 26.93
C CYS A 48 19.55 21.22 26.01
N ALA A 49 18.90 22.32 25.60
CA ALA A 49 17.79 22.28 24.67
C ALA A 49 18.26 21.86 23.28
N ASP A 50 19.37 22.43 22.80
CA ASP A 50 19.96 22.12 21.50
C ASP A 50 20.39 20.65 21.43
N GLU A 51 21.09 20.14 22.44
CA GLU A 51 21.47 18.72 22.52
C GLU A 51 20.25 17.79 22.48
N ARG A 52 19.17 18.17 23.17
CA ARG A 52 17.93 17.39 23.20
C ARG A 52 17.22 17.40 21.84
N VAL A 53 17.18 18.56 21.18
CA VAL A 53 16.61 18.70 19.84
C VAL A 53 17.40 17.85 18.85
N GLU A 54 18.73 17.92 18.85
CA GLU A 54 19.57 17.09 17.99
C GLU A 54 19.34 15.59 18.23
N LYS A 55 19.26 15.17 19.49
CA LYS A 55 19.00 13.77 19.84
C LYS A 55 17.64 13.29 19.33
N LEU A 56 16.60 14.10 19.52
CA LEU A 56 15.26 13.78 19.03
C LEU A 56 15.22 13.77 17.51
N GLN A 57 15.91 14.70 16.84
CA GLN A 57 15.99 14.73 15.38
C GLN A 57 16.64 13.44 14.84
N ARG A 58 17.76 13.00 15.42
CA ARG A 58 18.42 11.74 15.03
C ARG A 58 17.50 10.52 15.22
N GLN A 59 16.72 10.49 16.30
CA GLN A 59 15.73 9.43 16.54
C GLN A 59 14.61 9.45 15.50
N VAL A 60 14.08 10.63 15.17
CA VAL A 60 13.07 10.80 14.12
C VAL A 60 13.60 10.33 12.78
N ASP A 61 14.81 10.73 12.39
CA ASP A 61 15.42 10.33 11.12
C ASP A 61 15.61 8.80 11.04
N THR A 62 16.03 8.18 12.14
CA THR A 62 16.19 6.72 12.23
C THR A 62 14.84 6.00 12.09
N LEU A 63 13.81 6.47 12.79
CA LEU A 63 12.46 5.89 12.70
C LEU A 63 11.85 6.08 11.31
N GLN A 64 12.08 7.23 10.67
CA GLN A 64 11.63 7.47 9.29
C GLN A 64 12.33 6.54 8.30
N GLN A 65 13.61 6.26 8.50
CA GLN A 65 14.33 5.31 7.67
C GLN A 65 13.80 3.89 7.85
N GLN A 66 13.62 3.44 9.10
CA GLN A 66 13.02 2.13 9.41
C GLN A 66 11.62 1.98 8.79
N LEU A 67 10.79 3.03 8.87
CA LEU A 67 9.46 3.01 8.26
C LEU A 67 9.53 2.81 6.75
N LYS A 68 10.47 3.48 6.06
CA LYS A 68 10.67 3.30 4.62
C LYS A 68 11.14 1.89 4.27
N GLU A 69 12.03 1.32 5.09
CA GLU A 69 12.52 -0.05 4.92
C GLU A 69 11.40 -1.08 5.11
N GLU A 70 10.58 -0.94 6.16
CA GLU A 70 9.41 -1.79 6.41
C GLU A 70 8.35 -1.67 5.31
N GLN A 71 8.08 -0.45 4.82
CA GLN A 71 7.17 -0.24 3.69
C GLN A 71 7.69 -0.90 2.42
N ALA A 72 9.00 -0.81 2.14
CA ALA A 72 9.60 -1.47 1.00
C ALA A 72 9.53 -3.01 1.12
N ALA A 73 9.82 -3.55 2.31
CA ALA A 73 9.70 -4.98 2.59
C ALA A 73 8.25 -5.46 2.43
N HIS A 74 7.27 -4.71 2.96
CA HIS A 74 5.86 -5.03 2.81
C HIS A 74 5.42 -5.01 1.34
N MET A 75 5.87 -4.03 0.54
CA MET A 75 5.58 -4.00 -0.89
C MET A 75 6.18 -5.20 -1.63
N GLN A 76 7.40 -5.62 -1.27
CA GLN A 76 8.02 -6.81 -1.87
C GLN A 76 7.26 -8.08 -1.50
N CYS A 77 6.89 -8.26 -0.24
CA CYS A 77 6.07 -9.38 0.23
C CYS A 77 4.70 -9.40 -0.47
N ALA A 78 4.04 -8.25 -0.62
CA ALA A 78 2.76 -8.15 -1.32
C ALA A 78 2.87 -8.58 -2.79
N LYS A 79 3.93 -8.14 -3.48
CA LYS A 79 4.20 -8.57 -4.86
C LYS A 79 4.48 -10.07 -4.97
N ALA A 80 5.29 -10.62 -4.07
CA ALA A 80 5.60 -12.05 -4.04
C ALA A 80 4.35 -12.90 -3.76
N LEU A 81 3.48 -12.43 -2.86
CA LEU A 81 2.20 -13.08 -2.56
C LEU A 81 1.26 -13.06 -3.77
N GLU A 82 1.21 -11.95 -4.50
CA GLU A 82 0.40 -11.86 -5.71
C GLU A 82 0.91 -12.80 -6.82
N GLN A 83 2.23 -12.86 -7.02
CA GLN A 83 2.85 -13.81 -7.95
C GLN A 83 2.57 -15.26 -7.55
N ALA A 84 2.66 -15.58 -6.26
CA ALA A 84 2.35 -16.91 -5.76
C ALA A 84 0.88 -17.27 -5.98
N LYS A 85 -0.05 -16.33 -5.76
CA LYS A 85 -1.48 -16.53 -6.06
C LYS A 85 -1.73 -16.77 -7.53
N GLN A 86 -1.08 -16.01 -8.42
CA GLN A 86 -1.18 -16.20 -9.87
C GLN A 86 -0.67 -17.59 -10.28
N GLN A 87 0.47 -18.02 -9.74
CA GLN A 87 0.99 -19.36 -9.99
C GLN A 87 0.05 -20.46 -9.48
N LEU A 88 -0.52 -20.28 -8.28
CA LEU A 88 -1.48 -21.23 -7.72
C LEU A 88 -2.77 -21.26 -8.55
N ALA A 89 -3.25 -20.12 -9.04
CA ALA A 89 -4.38 -20.04 -9.95
C ALA A 89 -4.11 -20.77 -11.27
N MET A 90 -2.90 -20.61 -11.85
CA MET A 90 -2.49 -21.34 -13.05
C MET A 90 -2.41 -22.85 -12.82
N LEU A 91 -1.89 -23.28 -11.67
CA LEU A 91 -1.79 -24.71 -11.31
C LEU A 91 -3.13 -25.33 -10.87
N ALA A 92 -4.08 -24.51 -10.42
CA ALA A 92 -5.42 -24.93 -10.03
C ALA A 92 -6.38 -25.03 -11.21
N GLN A 93 -5.97 -24.64 -12.43
CA GLN A 93 -6.76 -24.89 -13.63
C GLN A 93 -6.78 -26.39 -13.92
N PRO A 94 -7.95 -27.05 -13.94
CA PRO A 94 -8.02 -28.44 -14.34
C PRO A 94 -7.61 -28.54 -15.82
N PRO A 95 -6.79 -29.53 -16.21
CA PRO A 95 -6.44 -29.73 -17.61
C PRO A 95 -7.72 -29.92 -18.43
N LEU A 96 -7.79 -29.22 -19.57
CA LEU A 96 -8.85 -29.41 -20.57
C LEU A 96 -8.83 -30.89 -20.98
N GLY A 97 -9.87 -31.60 -20.60
CA GLY A 97 -9.94 -33.04 -20.74
C GLY A 97 -11.28 -33.56 -20.27
N GLU A 98 -11.44 -34.88 -20.31
CA GLU A 98 -12.71 -35.55 -20.03
C GLU A 98 -13.38 -35.10 -18.72
N GLY A 99 -12.59 -34.71 -17.70
CA GLY A 99 -13.09 -34.20 -16.41
C GLY A 99 -13.83 -32.86 -16.49
N PHE A 100 -13.34 -31.89 -17.28
CA PHE A 100 -13.97 -30.57 -17.43
C PHE A 100 -15.32 -30.67 -18.15
N PHE A 101 -15.38 -31.42 -19.24
CA PHE A 101 -16.62 -31.64 -19.99
C PHE A 101 -17.60 -32.53 -19.23
N ARG A 102 -17.13 -33.47 -18.40
CA ARG A 102 -17.99 -34.25 -17.51
C ARG A 102 -18.61 -33.36 -16.41
N TYR A 103 -17.85 -32.43 -15.85
CA TYR A 103 -18.37 -31.46 -14.86
C TYR A 103 -19.40 -30.51 -15.48
N LEU A 104 -19.13 -29.96 -16.68
CA LEU A 104 -20.11 -29.17 -17.43
C LEU A 104 -21.35 -30.00 -17.81
N GLY A 105 -21.16 -31.24 -18.24
CA GLY A 105 -22.26 -32.16 -18.55
C GLY A 105 -23.14 -32.47 -17.35
N GLN A 106 -22.56 -32.58 -16.15
CA GLN A 106 -23.29 -32.76 -14.90
C GLN A 106 -24.07 -31.51 -14.47
N ASN A 107 -23.51 -30.31 -14.68
CA ASN A 107 -24.17 -29.04 -14.35
C ASN A 107 -25.25 -28.63 -15.38
N ILE A 108 -25.17 -29.09 -16.63
CA ILE A 108 -26.14 -28.78 -17.70
C ILE A 108 -27.10 -29.98 -17.95
N GLY A 109 -26.96 -31.06 -17.17
CA GLY A 109 -27.98 -32.08 -16.92
C GLY A 109 -28.21 -33.13 -17.99
N LEU A 110 -28.15 -32.84 -19.30
CA LEU A 110 -28.50 -33.80 -20.35
C LEU A 110 -27.82 -33.46 -21.68
N TRP A 111 -26.56 -33.82 -21.85
CA TRP A 111 -25.88 -33.61 -23.12
C TRP A 111 -25.13 -34.87 -23.57
N ASP A 112 -25.26 -35.11 -24.87
CA ASP A 112 -25.22 -36.38 -25.57
C ASP A 112 -23.81 -36.95 -25.74
N GLN A 113 -23.66 -38.28 -25.90
CA GLN A 113 -22.36 -38.95 -26.05
C GLN A 113 -21.50 -38.34 -27.18
N THR A 114 -22.16 -37.79 -28.20
CA THR A 114 -21.54 -37.08 -29.33
C THR A 114 -20.68 -35.88 -28.91
N LEU A 115 -21.04 -35.14 -27.85
CA LEU A 115 -20.22 -34.02 -27.37
C LEU A 115 -18.86 -34.46 -26.82
N VAL A 116 -18.85 -35.58 -26.09
CA VAL A 116 -17.62 -36.15 -25.51
C VAL A 116 -16.72 -36.69 -26.62
N GLU A 117 -17.30 -37.31 -27.65
CA GLU A 117 -16.56 -37.82 -28.81
C GLU A 117 -15.95 -36.70 -29.67
N GLU A 118 -16.69 -35.61 -29.90
CA GLU A 118 -16.18 -34.45 -30.63
C GLU A 118 -15.10 -33.70 -29.82
N ALA A 119 -15.24 -33.60 -28.50
CA ALA A 119 -14.22 -33.02 -27.64
C ALA A 119 -12.91 -33.83 -27.64
N ARG A 120 -12.97 -35.16 -27.75
CA ARG A 120 -11.77 -36.02 -27.89
C ARG A 120 -11.00 -35.76 -29.19
N LYS A 121 -11.68 -35.33 -30.27
CA LYS A 121 -11.01 -35.01 -31.55
C LYS A 121 -10.21 -33.71 -31.47
N LEU A 122 -10.60 -32.79 -30.58
CA LEU A 122 -9.88 -31.53 -30.31
C LEU A 122 -8.58 -31.72 -29.53
N GLU A 123 -8.41 -32.85 -28.83
CA GLU A 123 -7.20 -33.17 -28.07
C GLU A 123 -5.99 -33.46 -28.99
N GLY A 124 -6.23 -33.77 -30.27
CA GLY A 124 -5.19 -34.20 -31.23
C GLY A 124 -4.94 -33.31 -32.46
N CYS A 125 -5.81 -32.37 -32.80
CA CYS A 125 -5.72 -31.57 -34.04
C CYS A 125 -6.20 -30.12 -33.86
N GLY A 126 -5.63 -29.20 -34.66
CA GLY A 126 -5.75 -27.74 -34.53
C GLY A 126 -7.17 -27.18 -34.39
N ILE A 127 -7.34 -26.30 -33.41
CA ILE A 127 -8.57 -25.57 -33.06
C ILE A 127 -9.11 -24.75 -34.24
N GLU A 128 -8.23 -24.10 -35.00
CA GLU A 128 -8.63 -23.22 -36.11
C GLU A 128 -9.26 -23.99 -37.29
N PRO A 129 -8.66 -25.09 -37.80
CA PRO A 129 -9.34 -25.98 -38.76
C PRO A 129 -10.69 -26.50 -38.28
N TRP A 130 -10.81 -26.82 -36.99
CA TRP A 130 -12.04 -27.35 -36.42
C TRP A 130 -13.14 -26.28 -36.32
N LEU A 131 -12.81 -25.04 -35.91
CA LEU A 131 -13.77 -23.93 -35.87
C LEU A 131 -14.32 -23.62 -37.26
N ARG A 132 -13.45 -23.60 -38.29
CA ARG A 132 -13.88 -23.42 -39.68
C ARG A 132 -14.83 -24.52 -40.12
N ALA A 133 -14.51 -25.78 -39.83
CA ALA A 133 -15.36 -26.92 -40.19
C ALA A 133 -16.76 -26.81 -39.54
N ILE A 134 -16.85 -26.39 -38.28
CA ILE A 134 -18.15 -26.23 -37.60
C ILE A 134 -18.93 -25.02 -38.08
N TRP A 135 -18.26 -23.94 -38.49
CA TRP A 135 -18.94 -22.80 -39.13
C TRP A 135 -19.49 -23.19 -40.50
N GLU A 136 -18.70 -23.87 -41.34
CA GLU A 136 -19.15 -24.38 -42.65
C GLU A 136 -20.34 -25.34 -42.50
N GLU A 137 -20.30 -26.21 -41.49
CA GLU A 137 -21.38 -27.15 -41.22
C GLU A 137 -22.69 -26.44 -40.83
N ARG A 138 -22.60 -25.34 -40.08
CA ARG A 138 -23.74 -24.51 -39.69
C ARG A 138 -24.27 -23.67 -40.83
N GLU A 139 -23.41 -23.07 -41.63
CA GLU A 139 -23.79 -22.35 -42.84
C GLU A 139 -24.51 -23.27 -43.83
N GLY A 140 -23.99 -24.49 -44.00
CA GLY A 140 -24.64 -25.53 -44.80
C GLY A 140 -25.96 -26.01 -44.19
N ALA A 141 -26.06 -26.13 -42.87
CA ALA A 141 -27.31 -26.45 -42.17
C ALA A 141 -28.37 -25.35 -42.39
N LEU A 142 -28.01 -24.08 -42.25
CA LEU A 142 -28.93 -22.95 -42.48
C LEU A 142 -29.39 -22.87 -43.93
N SER A 143 -28.47 -23.06 -44.88
CA SER A 143 -28.78 -23.07 -46.32
C SER A 143 -29.79 -24.16 -46.68
N ARG A 144 -29.66 -25.35 -46.07
CA ARG A 144 -30.60 -26.47 -46.22
C ARG A 144 -31.98 -26.17 -45.64
N VAL A 145 -32.04 -25.53 -44.48
CA VAL A 145 -33.31 -25.08 -43.88
C VAL A 145 -34.03 -24.08 -44.79
N PHE A 146 -33.31 -23.12 -45.39
CA PHE A 146 -33.89 -22.17 -46.35
C PHE A 146 -34.34 -22.82 -47.65
N ALA A 147 -33.71 -23.93 -48.04
CA ALA A 147 -34.13 -24.78 -49.16
C ALA A 147 -35.30 -25.74 -48.82
N GLY A 148 -35.75 -25.78 -47.55
CA GLY A 148 -36.83 -26.65 -47.09
C GLY A 148 -36.40 -28.10 -46.79
N GLU A 149 -35.10 -28.35 -46.65
CA GLU A 149 -34.54 -29.67 -46.36
C GLU A 149 -34.46 -29.96 -44.85
N ILE A 150 -34.45 -31.26 -44.50
CA ILE A 150 -34.33 -31.73 -43.11
C ILE A 150 -32.90 -31.53 -42.63
N THR A 151 -32.77 -30.88 -41.47
CA THR A 151 -31.47 -30.55 -40.86
C THR A 151 -31.35 -31.19 -39.47
N ASP A 152 -30.16 -31.72 -39.17
CA ASP A 152 -29.83 -32.28 -37.87
C ASP A 152 -29.49 -31.16 -36.87
N TRP A 153 -30.54 -30.68 -36.19
CA TRP A 153 -30.42 -29.63 -35.18
C TRP A 153 -29.60 -30.03 -33.96
N GLN A 154 -29.51 -31.33 -33.66
CA GLN A 154 -28.74 -31.84 -32.53
C GLN A 154 -27.26 -31.65 -32.78
N ARG A 155 -26.80 -31.93 -34.00
CA ARG A 155 -25.41 -31.72 -34.41
C ARG A 155 -25.02 -30.24 -34.44
N VAL A 156 -25.90 -29.38 -34.98
CA VAL A 156 -25.72 -27.91 -34.97
C VAL A 156 -25.61 -27.36 -33.55
N ARG A 157 -26.49 -27.83 -32.65
CA ARG A 157 -26.52 -27.45 -31.25
C ARG A 157 -25.26 -27.91 -30.50
N THR A 158 -24.78 -29.13 -30.77
CA THR A 158 -23.53 -29.68 -30.25
C THR A 158 -22.32 -28.83 -30.65
N GLY A 159 -22.20 -28.49 -31.93
CA GLY A 159 -21.10 -27.65 -32.43
C GLY A 159 -21.09 -26.25 -31.81
N LEU A 160 -22.26 -25.64 -31.63
CA LEU A 160 -22.39 -24.32 -31.00
C LEU A 160 -21.98 -24.35 -29.53
N VAL A 161 -22.36 -25.38 -28.76
CA VAL A 161 -21.93 -25.50 -27.36
C VAL A 161 -20.45 -25.77 -27.22
N LEU A 162 -19.85 -26.57 -28.12
CA LEU A 162 -18.40 -26.76 -28.11
C LEU A 162 -17.67 -25.46 -28.45
N GLU A 163 -18.12 -24.70 -29.44
CA GLU A 163 -17.55 -23.38 -29.74
C GLU A 163 -17.63 -22.44 -28.54
N TRP A 164 -18.79 -22.34 -27.89
CA TRP A 164 -18.95 -21.52 -26.69
C TRP A 164 -18.04 -21.96 -25.55
N ALA A 165 -17.90 -23.27 -25.31
CA ALA A 165 -16.99 -23.80 -24.31
C ALA A 165 -15.52 -23.46 -24.64
N LEU A 166 -15.15 -23.49 -25.91
CA LEU A 166 -13.81 -23.18 -26.40
C LEU A 166 -13.51 -21.68 -26.32
N LEU A 167 -14.48 -20.83 -26.67
CA LEU A 167 -14.39 -19.38 -26.53
C LEU A 167 -14.32 -18.97 -25.05
N ALA A 168 -15.17 -19.52 -24.19
CA ALA A 168 -15.11 -19.25 -22.75
C ALA A 168 -13.77 -19.69 -22.14
N TRP A 169 -13.19 -20.79 -22.64
CA TRP A 169 -11.85 -21.21 -22.26
C TRP A 169 -10.77 -20.23 -22.75
N LEU A 170 -10.82 -19.80 -24.01
CA LEU A 170 -9.86 -18.85 -24.61
C LEU A 170 -9.97 -17.42 -24.03
N GLU A 171 -11.17 -16.97 -23.70
CA GLU A 171 -11.39 -15.68 -23.03
C GLU A 171 -10.84 -15.69 -21.61
N GLY A 172 -10.99 -16.82 -20.90
CA GLY A 172 -10.29 -17.07 -19.63
C GLY A 172 -8.76 -17.09 -19.75
N VAL A 173 -8.20 -17.19 -20.97
CA VAL A 173 -6.76 -17.11 -21.28
C VAL A 173 -6.33 -15.68 -21.68
N ARG A 174 -7.24 -14.78 -22.07
CA ARG A 174 -6.90 -13.42 -22.57
C ARG A 174 -6.88 -12.32 -21.51
N ASP A 175 -7.50 -12.52 -20.36
CA ASP A 175 -7.36 -11.65 -19.19
C ASP A 175 -6.17 -12.05 -18.29
N GLY A 176 -5.21 -12.81 -18.84
CA GLY A 176 -3.97 -13.28 -18.18
C GLY A 176 -2.70 -12.79 -18.88
#